data_AF-A0A9W8WSK9-F1
#
_entry.id   AF-A0A9W8WSK9-F1
#
_cell.length_a   1.000
_cell.length_b   1.000
_cell.length_c   1.000
_cell.angle_alpha   90.00
_cell.angle_beta   90.00
_cell.angle_gamma   90.00
#
_symmetry.space_group_name_H-M   'P 1'
#
loop_
_entity.id
_entity.type
_entity.pdbx_description
1 polymer ?
#
loop_
_entity_poly.entity_id
_entity_poly.type
_entity_poly.pdbx_seq_one_letter_code
_entity_poly.pdbx_strand_id
1 'polypeptide(L)'
;MAVGDVASKIIVIFGITGTQQAEWKLRGITRKPSSPAATQWQKAGVEIVYGDLDDLNSLRRAVQDATVVFGVTDFWQHLKDPQVQRQAAESGAPINAVAFEREIAQGRALVNAVAATLPSLERFVFSTLSSARDASKGTIDFNFHFDSKAEMLKHLRGEHPELWARTSLLTLGCYAGNWKLYKDGAGRPEKIKDGTYKVCLPMNGGAPLPFVEPNADTGLFVKTLLELPPGTNLVGAGSLISWGLEQCPAPRGSSASGEAVPKRNAKKSTRQKRAREEEADEEVKNESDRPPAKKNATKKPERKIAPTEPKLSRTPVPPATPSNDSNRDADGNQEVFWLMKAEPLPRFENGINVAFSIDDLAACTEPEPWGGVRNPQARNNMQAMRKGDLGFFYHSNAKPSGVVGILRVVQEAKVDETAFDSKDPYFDPKSDRAKPKWYCVGVEFVSKFVDVVDLKSIKDNAASSGKLKDMQLITNGRLSVCRVRKEEWKCIIDMSASKAKTEADAETTS
;
A
#
# COMPACT_ATOMS: atom_id res chain seq x y z
N MET A 1 32.95 -30.92 25.20
CA MET A 1 32.19 -29.66 25.11
C MET A 1 30.76 -30.03 24.78
N ALA A 2 29.83 -29.72 25.68
CA ALA A 2 28.43 -30.12 25.57
C ALA A 2 27.80 -29.50 24.31
N VAL A 3 27.18 -30.35 23.49
CA VAL A 3 26.23 -29.92 22.46
C VAL A 3 25.05 -29.34 23.24
N GLY A 4 24.94 -28.02 23.27
CA GLY A 4 23.84 -27.33 23.90
C GLY A 4 22.55 -27.74 23.20
N ASP A 5 21.67 -28.40 23.95
CA ASP A 5 20.29 -28.67 23.58
C ASP A 5 19.63 -27.32 23.22
N VAL A 6 19.34 -27.11 21.93
CA VAL A 6 18.58 -25.93 21.51
C VAL A 6 17.17 -26.15 22.04
N ALA A 7 16.89 -25.59 23.21
CA ALA A 7 15.58 -25.67 23.85
C ALA A 7 14.52 -25.30 22.81
N SER A 8 13.70 -26.28 22.43
CA SER A 8 12.67 -26.13 21.41
C SER A 8 11.72 -25.00 21.78
N LYS A 9 11.64 -23.95 20.97
CA LYS A 9 10.72 -22.82 21.20
C LYS A 9 9.27 -23.29 21.09
N ILE A 10 8.46 -22.93 22.09
CA ILE A 10 7.02 -23.24 22.15
C ILE A 10 6.24 -22.02 21.68
N ILE A 11 5.47 -22.18 20.59
CA ILE A 11 4.46 -21.20 20.16
C ILE A 11 3.10 -21.70 20.61
N VAL A 12 2.39 -20.88 21.38
CA VAL A 12 1.01 -21.13 21.76
C VAL A 12 0.07 -20.32 20.87
N ILE A 13 -0.90 -21.01 20.26
CA ILE A 13 -1.84 -20.44 19.30
C ILE A 13 -3.26 -20.59 19.84
N PHE A 14 -3.95 -19.46 19.99
CA PHE A 14 -5.39 -19.43 20.21
C PHE A 14 -6.11 -19.57 18.85
N GLY A 15 -7.01 -20.56 18.70
CA GLY A 15 -7.82 -20.71 17.48
C GLY A 15 -7.06 -21.19 16.24
N ILE A 16 -6.46 -22.38 16.30
CA ILE A 16 -5.57 -22.93 15.27
C ILE A 16 -6.21 -23.13 13.86
N THR A 17 -5.52 -22.65 12.81
CA THR A 17 -5.94 -22.78 11.39
C THR A 17 -4.82 -23.14 10.40
N GLY A 18 -3.55 -23.31 10.80
CA GLY A 18 -2.40 -23.40 9.88
C GLY A 18 -1.38 -24.53 10.16
N THR A 19 -0.50 -24.81 9.20
CA THR A 19 0.45 -25.95 9.17
C THR A 19 1.78 -25.69 9.92
N GLN A 20 2.47 -26.78 10.29
CA GLN A 20 3.71 -26.77 11.08
C GLN A 20 4.96 -26.52 10.22
N GLN A 21 5.96 -25.81 10.77
CA GLN A 21 7.35 -25.78 10.29
C GLN A 21 8.28 -26.49 11.29
N ALA A 22 9.33 -27.15 10.80
CA ALA A 22 10.16 -28.11 11.54
C ALA A 22 10.92 -27.55 12.76
N GLU A 23 11.03 -26.23 12.91
CA GLU A 23 11.81 -25.58 13.97
C GLU A 23 11.02 -25.26 15.25
N TRP A 24 9.68 -25.42 15.26
CA TRP A 24 8.83 -24.97 16.37
C TRP A 24 7.94 -26.08 16.93
N LYS A 25 7.80 -26.10 18.26
CA LYS A 25 6.75 -26.87 18.94
C LYS A 25 5.50 -26.02 19.01
N LEU A 26 4.44 -26.45 18.33
CA LEU A 26 3.16 -25.76 18.33
C LEU A 26 2.25 -26.32 19.42
N ARG A 27 1.64 -25.44 20.19
CA ARG A 27 0.57 -25.76 21.13
C ARG A 27 -0.71 -25.01 20.74
N GLY A 28 -1.76 -25.74 20.42
CA GLY A 28 -3.09 -25.20 20.10
C GLY A 28 -4.02 -25.24 21.31
N ILE A 29 -4.76 -24.16 21.54
CA ILE A 29 -5.75 -24.06 22.61
C ILE A 29 -7.16 -24.27 22.07
N THR A 30 -7.95 -25.12 22.73
CA THR A 30 -9.37 -25.32 22.41
C THR A 30 -10.17 -25.76 23.63
N ARG A 31 -11.47 -25.39 23.67
CA ARG A 31 -12.42 -25.90 24.67
C ARG A 31 -12.78 -27.37 24.44
N LYS A 32 -12.48 -27.94 23.26
CA LYS A 32 -12.83 -29.31 22.86
C LYS A 32 -11.61 -30.07 22.31
N PRO A 33 -10.65 -30.49 23.17
CA PRO A 33 -9.44 -31.18 22.73
C PRO A 33 -9.67 -32.50 21.99
N SER A 34 -10.84 -33.12 22.16
CA SER A 34 -11.24 -34.37 21.50
C SER A 34 -12.06 -34.17 20.23
N SER A 35 -12.26 -32.93 19.77
CA SER A 35 -13.02 -32.66 18.54
C SER A 35 -12.29 -33.17 17.29
N PRO A 36 -12.99 -33.49 16.18
CA PRO A 36 -12.35 -33.97 14.95
C PRO A 36 -11.25 -33.02 14.43
N ALA A 37 -11.49 -31.70 14.51
CA ALA A 37 -10.51 -30.69 14.14
C ALA A 37 -9.26 -30.70 15.06
N ALA A 38 -9.45 -30.83 16.38
CA ALA A 38 -8.35 -30.96 17.33
C ALA A 38 -7.52 -32.23 17.07
N THR A 39 -8.19 -33.36 16.81
CA THR A 39 -7.54 -34.63 16.47
C THR A 39 -6.72 -34.53 15.18
N GLN A 40 -7.19 -33.77 14.18
CA GLN A 40 -6.43 -33.53 12.96
C GLN A 40 -5.13 -32.77 13.24
N TRP A 41 -5.16 -31.76 14.10
CA TRP A 41 -3.96 -31.01 14.49
C TRP A 41 -3.01 -31.83 15.36
N GLN A 42 -3.52 -32.68 16.25
CA GLN A 42 -2.69 -33.63 16.99
C GLN A 42 -1.94 -34.57 16.05
N LYS A 43 -2.62 -35.10 15.02
CA LYS A 43 -1.98 -35.94 13.98
C LYS A 43 -0.92 -35.18 13.19
N ALA A 44 -1.08 -33.86 13.06
CA ALA A 44 -0.13 -32.97 12.41
C ALA A 44 1.01 -32.50 13.35
N GLY A 45 1.14 -33.07 14.56
CA GLY A 45 2.24 -32.79 15.48
C GLY A 45 2.02 -31.61 16.43
N VAL A 46 0.80 -31.05 16.48
CA VAL A 46 0.45 -29.95 17.39
C VAL A 46 0.00 -30.50 18.74
N GLU A 47 0.59 -29.99 19.83
CA GLU A 47 0.11 -30.24 21.18
C GLU A 47 -1.24 -29.54 21.38
N ILE A 48 -2.33 -30.28 21.54
CA ILE A 48 -3.64 -29.68 21.80
C ILE A 48 -3.95 -29.73 23.29
N VAL A 49 -4.19 -28.56 23.88
CA VAL A 49 -4.52 -28.40 25.30
C VAL A 49 -5.89 -27.78 25.50
N TYR A 50 -6.52 -28.11 26.63
CA TYR A 50 -7.73 -27.44 27.05
C TYR A 50 -7.43 -26.00 27.50
N GLY A 51 -8.19 -25.05 26.96
CA GLY A 51 -8.25 -23.70 27.47
C GLY A 51 -9.55 -23.03 27.08
N ASP A 52 -10.10 -22.27 28.01
CA ASP A 52 -11.32 -21.51 27.86
C ASP A 52 -11.04 -20.04 28.24
N LEU A 53 -11.46 -19.12 27.38
CA LEU A 53 -11.30 -17.69 27.63
C LEU A 53 -12.14 -17.20 28.82
N ASP A 54 -13.14 -17.99 29.24
CA ASP A 54 -13.93 -17.75 30.45
C ASP A 54 -13.32 -18.42 31.71
N ASP A 55 -12.20 -19.16 31.59
CA ASP A 55 -11.46 -19.77 32.72
C ASP A 55 -9.97 -19.39 32.67
N LEU A 56 -9.61 -18.33 33.40
CA LEU A 56 -8.24 -17.82 33.51
C LEU A 56 -7.22 -18.90 33.95
N ASN A 57 -7.61 -19.83 34.82
CA ASN A 57 -6.69 -20.87 35.29
C ASN A 57 -6.41 -21.90 34.19
N SER A 58 -7.41 -22.21 33.36
CA SER A 58 -7.19 -23.01 32.16
C SER A 58 -6.22 -22.33 31.18
N LEU A 59 -6.37 -21.02 30.99
CA LEU A 59 -5.48 -20.25 30.11
C LEU A 59 -4.04 -20.25 30.63
N ARG A 60 -3.83 -20.00 31.93
CA ARG A 60 -2.50 -20.02 32.56
C ARG A 60 -1.78 -21.36 32.35
N ARG A 61 -2.49 -22.48 32.51
CA ARG A 61 -1.93 -23.81 32.22
C ARG A 61 -1.61 -23.95 30.73
N ALA A 62 -2.50 -23.47 29.86
CA ALA A 62 -2.33 -23.60 28.42
C ALA A 62 -1.13 -22.79 27.89
N VAL A 63 -0.89 -21.59 28.42
CA VAL A 63 0.23 -20.73 28.02
C VAL A 63 1.53 -20.98 28.80
N GLN A 64 1.56 -21.99 29.68
CA GLN A 64 2.73 -22.27 30.51
C GLN A 64 3.95 -22.58 29.65
N ASP A 65 5.10 -22.02 30.01
CA ASP A 65 6.41 -22.18 29.36
C ASP A 65 6.44 -21.71 27.88
N ALA A 66 5.42 -20.97 27.44
CA ALA A 66 5.41 -20.43 26.09
C ALA A 66 6.56 -19.43 25.89
N THR A 67 7.29 -19.59 24.79
CA THR A 67 8.27 -18.59 24.32
C THR A 67 7.62 -17.57 23.41
N VAL A 68 6.56 -17.96 22.70
CA VAL A 68 5.79 -17.09 21.82
C VAL A 68 4.31 -17.38 22.02
N VAL A 69 3.48 -16.35 22.04
CA VAL A 69 2.03 -16.50 22.05
C VAL A 69 1.41 -15.71 20.90
N PHE A 70 0.53 -16.35 20.12
CA PHE A 70 -0.38 -15.69 19.20
C PHE A 70 -1.78 -15.65 19.81
N GLY A 71 -2.21 -14.46 20.25
CA GLY A 71 -3.51 -14.25 20.90
C GLY A 71 -4.54 -13.65 19.95
N VAL A 72 -5.73 -14.25 19.93
CA VAL A 72 -6.91 -13.77 19.18
C VAL A 72 -8.19 -14.13 19.93
N THR A 73 -9.20 -13.27 19.80
CA THR A 73 -10.55 -13.43 20.36
C THR A 73 -11.59 -13.39 19.24
N ASP A 74 -12.80 -13.94 19.46
CA ASP A 74 -13.83 -14.11 18.43
C ASP A 74 -15.19 -13.52 18.85
N PHE A 75 -15.38 -12.24 18.49
CA PHE A 75 -16.61 -11.51 18.71
C PHE A 75 -17.85 -12.16 18.08
N TRP A 76 -17.71 -12.78 16.89
CA TRP A 76 -18.87 -13.30 16.15
C TRP A 76 -19.42 -14.58 16.77
N GLN A 77 -18.59 -15.36 17.46
CA GLN A 77 -19.06 -16.50 18.26
C GLN A 77 -19.97 -16.06 19.40
N HIS A 78 -19.73 -14.90 20.02
CA HIS A 78 -20.57 -14.39 21.10
C HIS A 78 -22.01 -14.11 20.65
N LEU A 79 -22.21 -13.63 19.43
CA LEU A 79 -23.56 -13.40 18.89
C LEU A 79 -24.39 -14.70 18.76
N LYS A 80 -23.71 -15.84 18.67
CA LYS A 80 -24.32 -17.18 18.59
C LYS A 80 -24.40 -17.88 19.95
N ASP A 81 -23.86 -17.29 21.00
CA ASP A 81 -23.81 -17.91 22.32
C ASP A 81 -25.17 -17.75 23.04
N PRO A 82 -25.83 -18.86 23.44
CA PRO A 82 -27.10 -18.81 24.15
C PRO A 82 -27.07 -17.99 25.45
N GLN A 83 -25.92 -17.91 26.14
CA GLN A 83 -25.79 -17.10 27.34
C GLN A 83 -25.81 -15.60 27.01
N VAL A 84 -25.12 -15.19 25.94
CA VAL A 84 -25.14 -13.79 25.47
C VAL A 84 -26.54 -13.40 25.01
N GLN A 85 -27.23 -14.30 24.31
CA GLN A 85 -28.62 -14.09 23.87
C GLN A 85 -29.57 -13.93 25.05
N ARG A 86 -29.46 -14.80 26.08
CA ARG A 86 -30.26 -14.68 27.31
C ARG A 86 -29.98 -13.38 28.04
N GLN A 87 -28.71 -13.03 28.25
CA GLN A 87 -28.33 -11.80 28.93
C GLN A 87 -28.82 -10.55 28.19
N ALA A 88 -28.75 -10.53 26.86
CA ALA A 88 -29.32 -9.46 26.05
C ALA A 88 -30.85 -9.35 26.22
N ALA A 89 -31.55 -10.49 26.21
CA ALA A 89 -33.00 -10.52 26.42
C ALA A 89 -33.41 -10.06 27.83
N GLU A 90 -32.68 -10.47 28.87
CA GLU A 90 -32.94 -10.12 30.27
C GLU A 90 -32.62 -8.65 30.58
N SER A 91 -31.55 -8.11 30.01
CA SER A 91 -31.12 -6.71 30.24
C SER A 91 -31.82 -5.69 29.33
N GLY A 92 -32.44 -6.14 28.23
CA GLY A 92 -32.96 -5.27 27.18
C GLY A 92 -31.87 -4.60 26.32
N ALA A 93 -30.59 -4.94 26.52
CA ALA A 93 -29.48 -4.38 25.77
C ALA A 93 -29.34 -5.02 24.37
N PRO A 94 -28.81 -4.28 23.37
CA PRO A 94 -28.45 -4.86 22.09
C PRO A 94 -27.45 -6.01 22.26
N ILE A 95 -27.67 -7.14 21.57
CA ILE A 95 -26.83 -8.34 21.70
C ILE A 95 -25.35 -8.07 21.39
N ASN A 96 -25.06 -7.17 20.46
CA ASN A 96 -23.70 -6.73 20.12
C ASN A 96 -23.03 -5.93 21.24
N ALA A 97 -23.79 -5.20 22.07
CA ALA A 97 -23.24 -4.54 23.25
C ALA A 97 -22.92 -5.55 24.37
N VAL A 98 -23.74 -6.58 24.56
CA VAL A 98 -23.41 -7.68 25.49
C VAL A 98 -22.19 -8.47 25.00
N ALA A 99 -22.10 -8.73 23.70
CA ALA A 99 -20.94 -9.37 23.09
C ALA A 99 -19.65 -8.54 23.23
N PHE A 100 -19.74 -7.21 23.16
CA PHE A 100 -18.63 -6.28 23.39
C PHE A 100 -18.02 -6.46 24.78
N GLU A 101 -18.85 -6.43 25.82
CA GLU A 101 -18.40 -6.59 27.20
C GLU A 101 -17.78 -7.97 27.43
N ARG A 102 -18.38 -9.02 26.85
CA ARG A 102 -17.83 -10.38 26.93
C ARG A 102 -16.48 -10.52 26.23
N GLU A 103 -16.35 -10.00 25.03
CA GLU A 103 -15.09 -10.03 24.27
C GLU A 103 -13.97 -9.32 25.05
N ILE A 104 -14.26 -8.17 25.68
CA ILE A 104 -13.30 -7.46 26.54
C ILE A 104 -12.91 -8.31 27.74
N ALA A 105 -13.86 -8.94 28.42
CA ALA A 105 -13.57 -9.79 29.57
C ALA A 105 -12.66 -10.98 29.19
N GLN A 106 -12.96 -11.65 28.07
CA GLN A 106 -12.14 -12.74 27.53
C GLN A 106 -10.75 -12.27 27.11
N GLY A 107 -10.68 -11.09 26.48
CA GLY A 107 -9.44 -10.40 26.15
C GLY A 107 -8.53 -10.14 27.35
N ARG A 108 -9.11 -9.60 28.42
CA ARG A 108 -8.41 -9.37 29.70
C ARG A 108 -7.92 -10.68 30.30
N ALA A 109 -8.73 -11.73 30.29
CA ALA A 109 -8.32 -13.05 30.76
C ALA A 109 -7.13 -13.60 29.95
N LEU A 110 -7.15 -13.47 28.62
CA LEU A 110 -6.04 -13.85 27.74
C LEU A 110 -4.77 -13.07 28.09
N VAL A 111 -4.85 -11.74 28.14
CA VAL A 111 -3.70 -10.87 28.47
C VAL A 111 -3.12 -11.22 29.83
N ASN A 112 -3.97 -11.39 30.85
CA ASN A 112 -3.55 -11.77 32.20
C ASN A 112 -2.89 -13.16 32.26
N ALA A 113 -3.35 -14.11 31.44
CA ALA A 113 -2.72 -15.41 31.33
C ALA A 113 -1.33 -15.30 30.70
N VAL A 114 -1.19 -14.57 29.58
CA VAL A 114 0.09 -14.38 28.90
C VAL A 114 1.09 -13.61 29.74
N ALA A 115 0.64 -12.60 30.49
CA ALA A 115 1.48 -11.86 31.42
C ALA A 115 2.10 -12.77 32.49
N ALA A 116 1.39 -13.82 32.92
CA ALA A 116 1.94 -14.80 33.86
C ALA A 116 3.08 -15.66 33.26
N THR A 117 3.26 -15.65 31.94
CA THR A 117 4.31 -16.37 31.21
C THR A 117 5.53 -15.47 30.91
N LEU A 118 5.55 -14.22 31.37
CA LEU A 118 6.65 -13.27 31.11
C LEU A 118 8.08 -13.82 31.30
N PRO A 119 8.39 -14.67 32.29
CA PRO A 119 9.75 -15.19 32.45
C PRO A 119 10.28 -15.96 31.24
N SER A 120 9.42 -16.72 30.53
CA SER A 120 9.79 -17.49 29.34
C SER A 120 9.44 -16.81 28.02
N LEU A 121 8.57 -15.79 28.07
CA LEU A 121 7.97 -15.19 26.87
C LEU A 121 8.94 -14.24 26.14
N GLU A 122 9.33 -14.58 24.93
CA GLU A 122 10.10 -13.71 24.03
C GLU A 122 9.21 -12.73 23.27
N ARG A 123 8.03 -13.19 22.82
CA ARG A 123 7.13 -12.41 21.95
C ARG A 123 5.67 -12.71 22.21
N PHE A 124 4.87 -11.66 22.32
CA PHE A 124 3.42 -11.74 22.23
C PHE A 124 2.94 -11.12 20.92
N VAL A 125 2.37 -11.90 20.02
CA VAL A 125 1.69 -11.37 18.83
C VAL A 125 0.20 -11.30 19.15
N PHE A 126 -0.37 -10.11 19.16
CA PHE A 126 -1.76 -9.90 19.51
C PHE A 126 -2.58 -9.42 18.32
N SER A 127 -3.61 -10.18 17.96
CA SER A 127 -4.55 -9.82 16.90
C SER A 127 -5.50 -8.73 17.40
N THR A 128 -5.56 -7.61 16.68
CA THR A 128 -6.35 -6.44 17.07
C THR A 128 -6.93 -5.70 15.87
N LEU A 129 -7.84 -4.76 16.14
CA LEU A 129 -8.49 -3.90 15.16
C LEU A 129 -8.41 -2.44 15.63
N SER A 130 -8.60 -1.51 14.69
CA SER A 130 -8.61 -0.07 14.98
C SER A 130 -9.87 0.35 15.73
N SER A 131 -9.79 1.32 16.65
CA SER A 131 -11.01 1.89 17.23
C SER A 131 -11.70 2.80 16.22
N ALA A 132 -12.92 2.41 15.83
CA ALA A 132 -13.78 3.24 15.01
C ALA A 132 -14.25 4.47 15.79
N ARG A 133 -14.48 4.32 17.10
CA ARG A 133 -14.83 5.42 17.99
C ARG A 133 -13.74 6.48 18.05
N ASP A 134 -12.49 6.10 18.25
CA ASP A 134 -11.38 7.05 18.31
C ASP A 134 -11.14 7.69 16.93
N ALA A 135 -11.13 6.89 15.86
CA ALA A 135 -10.91 7.38 14.49
C ALA A 135 -11.98 8.37 14.03
N SER A 136 -13.23 8.16 14.46
CA SER A 136 -14.38 9.02 14.15
C SER A 136 -14.59 10.17 15.17
N LYS A 137 -13.74 10.29 16.19
CA LYS A 137 -13.91 11.24 17.31
C LYS A 137 -15.28 11.10 17.99
N GLY A 138 -15.75 9.87 18.12
CA GLY A 138 -17.00 9.52 18.80
C GLY A 138 -18.25 9.53 17.93
N THR A 139 -18.18 9.87 16.64
CA THR A 139 -19.39 9.86 15.78
C THR A 139 -19.81 8.47 15.31
N ILE A 140 -18.89 7.51 15.32
CA ILE A 140 -19.17 6.07 15.11
C ILE A 140 -18.95 5.38 16.46
N ASP A 141 -20.03 5.08 17.17
CA ASP A 141 -20.00 4.49 18.51
C ASP A 141 -20.55 3.06 18.57
N PHE A 142 -21.01 2.54 17.43
CA PHE A 142 -21.73 1.27 17.28
C PHE A 142 -20.89 0.12 16.68
N ASN A 143 -19.61 0.35 16.32
CA ASN A 143 -18.73 -0.70 15.79
C ASN A 143 -18.05 -1.50 16.92
N PHE A 144 -18.88 -2.17 17.71
CA PHE A 144 -18.48 -2.95 18.88
C PHE A 144 -17.43 -4.03 18.59
N HIS A 145 -17.46 -4.64 17.40
CA HIS A 145 -16.48 -5.66 17.02
C HIS A 145 -15.05 -5.10 16.95
N PHE A 146 -14.87 -3.94 16.32
CA PHE A 146 -13.55 -3.31 16.22
C PHE A 146 -13.14 -2.66 17.54
N ASP A 147 -14.07 -1.94 18.16
CA ASP A 147 -13.79 -1.18 19.37
C ASP A 147 -13.46 -2.09 20.57
N SER A 148 -14.06 -3.28 20.68
CA SER A 148 -13.69 -4.24 21.73
C SER A 148 -12.22 -4.66 21.63
N LYS A 149 -11.71 -4.87 20.40
CA LYS A 149 -10.30 -5.21 20.18
C LYS A 149 -9.33 -4.07 20.45
N ALA A 150 -9.72 -2.85 20.12
CA ALA A 150 -8.93 -1.67 20.44
C ALA A 150 -8.89 -1.39 21.95
N GLU A 151 -10.00 -1.63 22.67
CA GLU A 151 -10.09 -1.43 24.12
C GLU A 151 -9.14 -2.36 24.88
N MET A 152 -8.95 -3.59 24.40
CA MET A 152 -7.95 -4.52 24.95
C MET A 152 -6.53 -3.95 24.91
N LEU A 153 -6.18 -3.14 23.90
CA LEU A 153 -4.85 -2.51 23.83
C LEU A 153 -4.62 -1.48 24.94
N LYS A 154 -5.68 -0.79 25.37
CA LYS A 154 -5.60 0.16 26.49
C LYS A 154 -5.30 -0.58 27.79
N HIS A 155 -5.98 -1.70 28.02
CA HIS A 155 -5.72 -2.58 29.15
C HIS A 155 -4.29 -3.13 29.13
N LEU A 156 -3.86 -3.69 27.98
CA LEU A 156 -2.52 -4.26 27.82
C LEU A 156 -1.42 -3.22 28.10
N ARG A 157 -1.55 -2.00 27.56
CA ARG A 157 -0.59 -0.90 27.78
C ARG A 157 -0.58 -0.39 29.21
N GLY A 158 -1.76 -0.23 29.81
CA GLY A 158 -1.93 0.39 31.12
C GLY A 158 -1.59 -0.54 32.29
N GLU A 159 -1.96 -1.81 32.19
CA GLU A 159 -1.85 -2.76 33.31
C GLU A 159 -0.66 -3.72 33.17
N HIS A 160 -0.13 -3.93 31.96
CA HIS A 160 0.97 -4.89 31.70
C HIS A 160 2.10 -4.29 30.85
N PRO A 161 2.80 -3.24 31.33
CA PRO A 161 3.81 -2.52 30.53
C PRO A 161 4.99 -3.41 30.07
N GLU A 162 5.40 -4.40 30.87
CA GLU A 162 6.45 -5.34 30.48
C GLU A 162 6.02 -6.28 29.34
N LEU A 163 4.77 -6.75 29.39
CA LEU A 163 4.21 -7.55 28.31
C LEU A 163 4.03 -6.69 27.05
N TRP A 164 3.56 -5.45 27.21
CA TRP A 164 3.44 -4.48 26.12
C TRP A 164 4.78 -4.25 25.40
N ALA A 165 5.89 -4.14 26.15
CA ALA A 165 7.23 -4.01 25.58
C ALA A 165 7.67 -5.22 24.73
N ARG A 166 7.05 -6.39 24.93
CA ARG A 166 7.28 -7.62 24.14
C ARG A 166 6.17 -7.91 23.14
N THR A 167 5.22 -6.98 22.96
CA THR A 167 4.04 -7.19 22.12
C THR A 167 4.28 -6.69 20.69
N SER A 168 3.81 -7.43 19.69
CA SER A 168 3.60 -6.95 18.32
C SER A 168 2.13 -7.09 17.96
N LEU A 169 1.61 -6.16 17.18
CA LEU A 169 0.20 -6.12 16.82
C LEU A 169 0.00 -6.61 15.39
N LEU A 170 -1.01 -7.45 15.20
CA LEU A 170 -1.46 -7.89 13.89
C LEU A 170 -2.90 -7.40 13.67
N THR A 171 -3.11 -6.58 12.66
CA THR A 171 -4.43 -6.20 12.16
C THR A 171 -4.63 -6.85 10.80
N LEU A 172 -5.52 -7.83 10.72
CA LEU A 172 -5.85 -8.49 9.45
C LEU A 172 -6.78 -7.62 8.61
N GLY A 173 -6.53 -7.61 7.29
CA GLY A 173 -7.44 -7.04 6.31
C GLY A 173 -8.81 -7.73 6.24
N CYS A 174 -9.67 -7.25 5.34
CA CYS A 174 -10.95 -7.87 5.05
C CYS A 174 -10.76 -9.30 4.52
N TYR A 175 -11.48 -10.28 5.05
CA TYR A 175 -11.32 -11.64 4.58
C TYR A 175 -11.92 -11.78 3.17
N ALA A 176 -11.13 -12.27 2.23
CA ALA A 176 -11.53 -12.44 0.84
C ALA A 176 -12.75 -13.39 0.70
N GLY A 177 -12.98 -14.26 1.69
CA GLY A 177 -14.14 -15.16 1.75
C GLY A 177 -15.43 -14.53 2.31
N ASN A 178 -15.40 -13.31 2.87
CA ASN A 178 -16.55 -12.74 3.58
C ASN A 178 -17.80 -12.55 2.72
N TRP A 179 -17.65 -12.39 1.40
CA TRP A 179 -18.78 -12.30 0.48
C TRP A 179 -19.71 -13.53 0.54
N LYS A 180 -19.22 -14.68 1.01
CA LYS A 180 -20.03 -15.91 1.19
C LYS A 180 -20.98 -15.83 2.38
N LEU A 181 -20.73 -14.94 3.34
CA LEU A 181 -21.50 -14.81 4.58
C LEU A 181 -22.80 -14.02 4.39
N TYR A 182 -22.82 -13.10 3.42
CA TYR A 182 -23.97 -12.21 3.19
C TYR A 182 -24.88 -12.80 2.13
N LYS A 183 -26.05 -13.33 2.55
CA LYS A 183 -27.03 -13.90 1.61
C LYS A 183 -27.64 -12.81 0.71
N ASP A 184 -27.96 -11.64 1.24
CA ASP A 184 -28.67 -10.55 0.53
C ASP A 184 -28.07 -9.16 0.80
N GLY A 185 -26.75 -9.03 0.90
CA GLY A 185 -26.11 -7.84 1.49
C GLY A 185 -24.85 -7.31 0.80
N ALA A 186 -24.44 -6.12 1.25
CA ALA A 186 -23.25 -5.40 0.80
C ALA A 186 -22.00 -6.30 0.79
N GLY A 187 -21.22 -6.21 -0.29
CA GLY A 187 -19.97 -6.95 -0.48
C GLY A 187 -20.11 -8.28 -1.22
N ARG A 188 -21.33 -8.75 -1.52
CA ARG A 188 -21.52 -9.93 -2.36
C ARG A 188 -21.40 -9.58 -3.85
N PRO A 189 -20.58 -10.30 -4.64
CA PRO A 189 -20.60 -10.20 -6.09
C PRO A 189 -21.93 -10.68 -6.67
N GLU A 190 -22.61 -9.80 -7.40
CA GLU A 190 -23.83 -10.08 -8.13
C GLU A 190 -23.53 -10.11 -9.63
N LYS A 191 -23.83 -11.23 -10.29
CA LYS A 191 -23.68 -11.33 -11.75
C LYS A 191 -24.78 -10.50 -12.42
N ILE A 192 -24.39 -9.58 -13.29
CA ILE A 192 -25.32 -8.73 -14.04
C ILE A 192 -25.49 -9.24 -15.49
N LYS A 193 -26.41 -8.63 -16.26
CA LYS A 193 -26.91 -9.16 -17.54
C LYS A 193 -25.84 -9.35 -18.63
N ASP A 194 -24.78 -8.55 -18.61
CA ASP A 194 -23.68 -8.62 -19.59
C ASP A 194 -22.63 -9.69 -19.26
N GLY A 195 -22.80 -10.40 -18.13
CA GLY A 195 -21.86 -11.43 -17.66
C GLY A 195 -20.80 -10.94 -16.69
N THR A 196 -20.70 -9.63 -16.43
CA THR A 196 -19.81 -9.05 -15.40
C THR A 196 -20.42 -9.17 -13.99
N TYR A 197 -19.64 -8.81 -12.96
CA TYR A 197 -20.07 -8.84 -11.56
C TYR A 197 -20.05 -7.44 -10.95
N LYS A 198 -21.11 -7.12 -10.21
CA LYS A 198 -21.22 -5.90 -9.40
C LYS A 198 -21.02 -6.25 -7.92
N VAL A 199 -20.20 -5.47 -7.22
CA VAL A 199 -20.07 -5.53 -5.76
C VAL A 199 -20.47 -4.17 -5.22
N CYS A 200 -21.38 -4.15 -4.24
CA CYS A 200 -21.77 -2.92 -3.58
C CYS A 200 -21.23 -2.86 -2.16
N LEU A 201 -20.45 -1.84 -1.83
CA LEU A 201 -19.91 -1.63 -0.49
C LEU A 201 -20.14 -0.17 -0.07
N PRO A 202 -20.43 0.12 1.22
CA PRO A 202 -20.66 1.47 1.72
C PRO A 202 -19.33 2.22 1.94
N MET A 203 -18.54 2.35 0.88
CA MET A 203 -17.18 2.87 0.90
C MET A 203 -16.84 3.57 -0.40
N ASN A 204 -15.76 4.35 -0.40
CA ASN A 204 -15.19 4.87 -1.63
C ASN A 204 -14.53 3.72 -2.39
N GLY A 205 -15.11 3.32 -3.54
CA GLY A 205 -14.57 2.24 -4.37
C GLY A 205 -13.13 2.46 -4.80
N GLY A 206 -12.70 3.70 -5.00
CA GLY A 206 -11.35 4.02 -5.48
C GLY A 206 -10.23 3.79 -4.45
N ALA A 207 -10.55 3.67 -3.16
CA ALA A 207 -9.54 3.46 -2.13
C ALA A 207 -9.11 1.97 -2.07
N PRO A 208 -7.81 1.65 -2.11
CA PRO A 208 -7.34 0.28 -1.91
C PRO A 208 -7.68 -0.19 -0.50
N LEU A 209 -8.28 -1.37 -0.41
CA LEU A 209 -8.62 -2.02 0.85
C LEU A 209 -7.76 -3.26 1.06
N PRO A 210 -7.24 -3.48 2.26
CA PRO A 210 -6.49 -4.68 2.58
C PRO A 210 -7.43 -5.88 2.58
N PHE A 211 -7.08 -6.89 1.79
CA PHE A 211 -7.73 -8.19 1.79
C PHE A 211 -6.75 -9.29 2.18
N VAL A 212 -7.28 -10.34 2.80
CA VAL A 212 -6.51 -11.48 3.29
C VAL A 212 -7.26 -12.79 3.03
N GLU A 213 -6.55 -13.84 2.66
CA GLU A 213 -7.00 -15.22 2.85
C GLU A 213 -6.45 -15.69 4.20
N PRO A 214 -7.29 -15.82 5.25
CA PRO A 214 -6.79 -16.02 6.61
C PRO A 214 -6.03 -17.35 6.83
N ASN A 215 -6.34 -18.41 6.09
CA ASN A 215 -5.66 -19.70 6.18
C ASN A 215 -4.31 -19.70 5.46
N ALA A 216 -4.18 -18.94 4.37
CA ALA A 216 -2.92 -18.83 3.63
C ALA A 216 -1.96 -17.80 4.24
N ASP A 217 -2.49 -16.65 4.66
CA ASP A 217 -1.66 -15.46 4.92
C ASP A 217 -1.32 -15.25 6.40
N THR A 218 -2.22 -15.61 7.33
CA THR A 218 -2.08 -15.24 8.76
C THR A 218 -0.78 -15.79 9.36
N GLY A 219 -0.43 -17.04 9.03
CA GLY A 219 0.81 -17.66 9.52
C GLY A 219 2.06 -16.92 9.06
N LEU A 220 2.06 -16.40 7.82
CA LEU A 220 3.18 -15.63 7.27
C LEU A 220 3.34 -14.28 7.98
N PHE A 221 2.24 -13.60 8.30
CA PHE A 221 2.29 -12.35 9.06
C PHE A 221 2.78 -12.56 10.49
N VAL A 222 2.30 -13.62 11.17
CA VAL A 222 2.77 -13.95 12.51
C VAL A 222 4.26 -14.27 12.47
N LYS A 223 4.72 -15.11 11.54
CA LYS A 223 6.15 -15.41 11.36
C LYS A 223 6.99 -14.14 11.16
N THR A 224 6.54 -13.26 10.26
CA THR A 224 7.21 -11.96 10.01
C THR A 224 7.31 -11.12 11.28
N LEU A 225 6.24 -11.07 12.08
CA LEU A 225 6.23 -10.36 13.36
C LEU A 225 7.18 -10.97 14.40
N LEU A 226 7.52 -12.26 14.31
CA LEU A 226 8.53 -12.87 15.19
C LEU A 226 9.96 -12.46 14.80
N GLU A 227 10.20 -12.20 13.52
CA GLU A 227 11.51 -11.81 12.98
C GLU A 227 11.79 -10.30 13.14
N LEU A 228 10.72 -9.48 13.18
CA LEU A 228 10.83 -8.04 13.42
C LEU A 228 10.96 -7.71 14.92
N PRO A 229 11.49 -6.53 15.29
CA PRO A 229 11.53 -6.09 16.69
C PRO A 229 10.14 -6.04 17.35
N PRO A 230 10.03 -6.22 18.69
CA PRO A 230 8.78 -6.01 19.39
C PRO A 230 8.33 -4.54 19.27
N GLY A 231 7.05 -4.27 19.49
CA GLY A 231 6.42 -2.98 19.22
C GLY A 231 6.00 -2.78 17.76
N THR A 232 6.28 -3.72 16.86
CA THR A 232 5.83 -3.66 15.47
C THR A 232 4.30 -3.76 15.39
N ASN A 233 3.68 -2.84 14.65
CA ASN A 233 2.27 -2.87 14.31
C ASN A 233 2.10 -3.15 12.82
N LEU A 234 1.59 -4.33 12.48
CA LEU A 234 1.45 -4.79 11.11
C LEU A 234 -0.02 -4.84 10.70
N VAL A 235 -0.35 -4.15 9.60
CA VAL A 235 -1.60 -4.40 8.86
C VAL A 235 -1.31 -5.49 7.83
N GLY A 236 -1.80 -6.71 8.09
CA GLY A 236 -1.61 -7.88 7.25
C GLY A 236 -2.59 -7.88 6.08
N ALA A 237 -2.07 -7.88 4.85
CA ALA A 237 -2.84 -7.99 3.63
C ALA A 237 -2.08 -8.85 2.61
N GLY A 238 -2.75 -9.83 2.03
CA GLY A 238 -2.23 -10.57 0.86
C GLY A 238 -2.41 -9.76 -0.43
N SER A 239 -3.49 -8.96 -0.48
CA SER A 239 -3.81 -8.10 -1.63
C SER A 239 -4.40 -6.77 -1.19
N LEU A 240 -4.16 -5.73 -1.96
CA LEU A 240 -4.89 -4.46 -1.88
C LEU A 240 -5.89 -4.39 -3.04
N ILE A 241 -7.18 -4.31 -2.74
CA ILE A 241 -8.25 -4.34 -3.75
C ILE A 241 -9.01 -3.01 -3.73
N SER A 242 -9.18 -2.39 -4.90
CA SER A 242 -10.09 -1.26 -5.13
C SER A 242 -11.18 -1.65 -6.12
N TRP A 243 -12.27 -0.90 -6.14
CA TRP A 243 -13.46 -1.10 -6.98
C TRP A 243 -13.68 0.11 -7.90
N GLY A 244 -14.24 -0.14 -9.10
CA GLY A 244 -14.66 0.93 -9.99
C GLY A 244 -15.78 1.78 -9.38
N LEU A 245 -15.75 3.09 -9.60
CA LEU A 245 -16.80 4.02 -9.18
C LEU A 245 -18.03 3.88 -10.08
N GLU A 246 -18.89 2.93 -9.79
CA GLU A 246 -20.30 3.00 -10.19
C GLU A 246 -21.15 3.13 -8.93
N GLN A 247 -21.99 4.17 -8.87
CA GLN A 247 -22.88 4.35 -7.74
C GLN A 247 -23.79 3.12 -7.59
N CYS A 248 -23.81 2.54 -6.40
CA CYS A 248 -24.83 1.57 -6.08
C CYS A 248 -26.21 2.24 -6.11
N PRO A 249 -27.22 1.65 -6.77
CA PRO A 249 -28.58 2.10 -6.57
C PRO A 249 -28.91 1.99 -5.08
N ALA A 250 -29.58 3.01 -4.54
CA ALA A 250 -30.07 2.98 -3.17
C ALA A 250 -30.89 1.69 -2.95
N PRO A 251 -30.77 1.04 -1.78
CA PRO A 251 -31.57 -0.14 -1.48
C PRO A 251 -33.06 0.20 -1.65
N ARG A 252 -33.79 -0.63 -2.40
CA ARG A 252 -35.24 -0.46 -2.56
C ARG A 252 -35.90 -0.70 -1.20
N GLY A 253 -36.25 0.37 -0.49
CA GLY A 253 -37.03 0.25 0.75
C GLY A 253 -36.88 1.36 1.79
N SER A 254 -35.94 2.31 1.69
CA SER A 254 -35.87 3.40 2.67
C SER A 254 -36.56 4.68 2.17
N SER A 255 -37.89 4.72 2.27
CA SER A 255 -38.59 6.01 2.35
C SER A 255 -38.33 6.60 3.73
N ALA A 256 -37.19 7.26 3.91
CA ALA A 256 -36.99 8.18 5.03
C ALA A 256 -37.32 9.58 4.51
N SER A 257 -38.54 10.02 4.83
CA SER A 257 -39.01 11.39 4.70
C SER A 257 -37.94 12.37 5.20
N GLY A 258 -37.65 13.39 4.40
CA GLY A 258 -36.68 14.40 4.75
C GLY A 258 -37.11 15.21 5.97
N GLU A 259 -36.21 15.33 6.94
CA GLU A 259 -36.09 16.51 7.76
C GLU A 259 -34.70 17.12 7.54
N ALA A 260 -34.70 18.36 7.04
CA ALA A 260 -33.50 19.13 6.82
C ALA A 260 -32.87 19.51 8.18
N VAL A 261 -31.68 18.99 8.45
CA VAL A 261 -30.86 19.46 9.58
C VAL A 261 -30.27 20.84 9.21
N PRO A 262 -30.33 21.86 10.08
CA PRO A 262 -29.96 23.22 9.71
C PRO A 262 -28.46 23.37 9.49
N LYS A 263 -28.09 24.08 8.43
CA LYS A 263 -26.71 24.51 8.13
C LYS A 263 -26.16 25.35 9.27
N ARG A 264 -25.23 24.80 10.06
CA ARG A 264 -24.47 25.56 11.05
C ARG A 264 -23.23 26.15 10.38
N ASN A 265 -23.22 27.47 10.22
CA ASN A 265 -22.08 28.24 9.70
C ASN A 265 -20.85 28.04 10.60
N ALA A 266 -19.84 27.32 10.10
CA ALA A 266 -18.50 27.31 10.70
C ALA A 266 -17.66 28.41 10.03
N LYS A 267 -17.27 29.41 10.84
CA LYS A 267 -16.35 30.48 10.46
C LYS A 267 -15.02 29.91 9.97
N LYS A 268 -14.52 30.49 8.87
CA LYS A 268 -13.17 30.29 8.31
C LYS A 268 -12.10 30.48 9.39
N SER A 269 -11.23 29.49 9.53
CA SER A 269 -9.94 29.59 10.21
C SER A 269 -8.86 29.19 9.22
N THR A 270 -8.29 30.17 8.52
CA THR A 270 -7.11 30.05 7.67
C THR A 270 -5.86 29.83 8.52
N ARG A 271 -5.17 28.70 8.32
CA ARG A 271 -3.88 28.43 8.97
C ARG A 271 -2.79 29.27 8.31
N GLN A 272 -2.27 30.22 9.08
CA GLN A 272 -1.13 31.05 8.75
C GLN A 272 0.14 30.23 8.52
N LYS A 273 0.90 30.76 7.56
CA LYS A 273 2.33 30.59 7.26
C LYS A 273 3.15 30.42 8.54
N ARG A 274 3.81 29.27 8.74
CA ARG A 274 4.90 29.17 9.72
C ARG A 274 6.19 29.66 9.05
N ALA A 275 6.64 30.83 9.49
CA ALA A 275 8.03 31.24 9.35
C ALA A 275 8.89 30.34 10.25
N ARG A 276 10.10 30.01 9.78
CA ARG A 276 11.13 29.32 10.55
C ARG A 276 11.97 30.39 11.24
N GLU A 277 12.00 30.36 12.56
CA GLU A 277 12.94 31.15 13.37
C GLU A 277 14.35 30.57 13.16
N GLU A 278 15.29 31.49 12.93
CA GLU A 278 16.73 31.26 12.87
C GLU A 278 17.25 31.17 14.30
N GLU A 279 17.91 30.07 14.65
CA GLU A 279 18.94 30.09 15.69
C GLU A 279 20.28 29.76 15.03
N ALA A 280 21.22 30.67 15.25
CA ALA A 280 22.56 30.67 14.74
C ALA A 280 23.47 29.87 15.68
N ASP A 281 24.20 28.91 15.14
CA ASP A 281 25.41 28.38 15.77
C ASP A 281 26.61 28.94 14.99
N GLU A 282 27.43 29.71 15.71
CA GLU A 282 28.75 30.17 15.29
C GLU A 282 29.73 28.99 15.26
N GLU A 283 30.35 28.72 14.11
CA GLU A 283 31.62 28.00 14.07
C GLU A 283 32.71 28.85 13.41
N VAL A 284 33.69 29.21 14.25
CA VAL A 284 34.98 29.79 13.92
C VAL A 284 35.89 28.71 13.30
N LYS A 285 36.52 28.99 12.14
CA LYS A 285 37.89 28.51 11.83
C LYS A 285 38.50 29.16 10.57
N ASN A 286 39.43 30.08 10.86
CA ASN A 286 40.72 30.38 10.24
C ASN A 286 41.00 30.09 8.76
N GLU A 287 41.26 31.16 8.01
CA GLU A 287 42.20 31.24 6.89
C GLU A 287 43.65 31.14 7.39
N SER A 288 44.47 30.30 6.74
CA SER A 288 45.85 30.63 6.36
C SER A 288 46.46 29.55 5.46
N ASP A 289 47.16 30.00 4.43
CA ASP A 289 48.22 29.33 3.65
C ASP A 289 47.88 28.52 2.37
N ARG A 290 47.94 29.24 1.25
CA ARG A 290 48.59 28.87 -0.03
C ARG A 290 50.09 29.28 0.03
N PRO A 291 51.03 28.98 -0.91
CA PRO A 291 50.96 28.50 -2.33
C PRO A 291 52.09 27.43 -2.65
N PRO A 292 52.62 27.15 -3.90
CA PRO A 292 52.41 27.77 -5.23
C PRO A 292 52.35 26.89 -6.52
N ALA A 293 51.89 27.59 -7.58
CA ALA A 293 52.08 27.52 -9.05
C ALA A 293 53.22 26.65 -9.66
N LYS A 294 53.25 26.16 -10.93
CA LYS A 294 52.77 26.65 -12.27
C LYS A 294 53.11 25.56 -13.34
N LYS A 295 52.40 25.51 -14.49
CA LYS A 295 52.95 25.66 -15.88
C LYS A 295 51.95 25.39 -17.04
N ASN A 296 51.85 26.40 -17.91
CA ASN A 296 51.63 26.48 -19.38
C ASN A 296 50.56 25.59 -20.06
N ALA A 297 49.48 26.10 -20.67
CA ALA A 297 49.27 27.07 -21.77
C ALA A 297 49.35 26.48 -23.19
N THR A 298 48.20 26.47 -23.90
CA THR A 298 48.07 26.81 -25.34
C THR A 298 46.62 27.21 -25.67
N LYS A 299 46.43 28.47 -26.11
CA LYS A 299 45.26 29.05 -26.83
C LYS A 299 45.37 28.68 -28.33
N LYS A 300 44.40 28.73 -29.25
CA LYS A 300 43.24 29.61 -29.62
C LYS A 300 42.51 28.86 -30.82
N PRO A 301 41.47 29.36 -31.54
CA PRO A 301 40.81 30.67 -31.47
C PRO A 301 39.27 30.73 -31.49
N GLU A 302 38.79 31.84 -30.93
CA GLU A 302 37.45 32.40 -31.09
C GLU A 302 37.18 32.83 -32.54
N ARG A 303 35.92 32.68 -32.97
CA ARG A 303 35.39 33.23 -34.22
C ARG A 303 34.36 34.32 -33.92
N LYS A 304 34.49 35.40 -34.70
CA LYS A 304 33.87 36.73 -34.58
C LYS A 304 32.35 36.72 -34.63
N ILE A 305 31.75 37.60 -33.84
CA ILE A 305 30.34 37.99 -33.88
C ILE A 305 30.18 39.08 -34.95
N ALA A 306 29.18 38.95 -35.81
CA ALA A 306 28.65 40.00 -36.68
C ALA A 306 27.14 40.19 -36.37
N PRO A 307 26.59 41.40 -36.52
CA PRO A 307 25.32 41.79 -35.91
C PRO A 307 24.12 41.41 -36.78
N THR A 308 23.05 40.91 -36.16
CA THR A 308 21.76 40.65 -36.81
C THR A 308 20.69 41.61 -36.30
N GLU A 309 20.03 42.27 -37.25
CA GLU A 309 18.86 43.15 -37.10
C GLU A 309 17.66 42.48 -36.39
N PRO A 310 16.74 43.26 -35.78
CA PRO A 310 15.66 42.73 -34.96
C PRO A 310 14.52 42.20 -35.82
N LYS A 311 14.26 40.88 -35.76
CA LYS A 311 13.06 40.28 -36.35
C LYS A 311 11.93 40.15 -35.34
N LEU A 312 10.90 40.96 -35.60
CA LEU A 312 9.49 40.91 -35.24
C LEU A 312 8.96 39.61 -34.61
N SER A 313 8.09 39.84 -33.61
CA SER A 313 7.23 38.92 -32.88
C SER A 313 6.77 37.70 -33.71
N ARG A 314 7.21 36.51 -33.31
CA ARG A 314 6.59 35.26 -33.76
C ARG A 314 5.55 34.84 -32.72
N THR A 315 4.30 34.78 -33.16
CA THR A 315 3.18 34.07 -32.52
C THR A 315 3.59 32.65 -32.11
N PRO A 316 2.93 32.06 -31.09
CA PRO A 316 3.27 30.73 -30.61
C PRO A 316 3.16 29.72 -31.75
N VAL A 317 4.26 29.04 -32.05
CA VAL A 317 4.26 27.94 -33.01
C VAL A 317 3.53 26.76 -32.36
N PRO A 318 2.57 26.10 -33.05
CA PRO A 318 1.93 24.89 -32.54
C PRO A 318 2.98 23.82 -32.24
N PRO A 319 2.78 22.96 -31.22
CA PRO A 319 3.71 21.88 -30.93
C PRO A 319 3.93 21.02 -32.17
N ALA A 320 5.19 20.65 -32.41
CA ALA A 320 5.59 19.84 -33.55
C ALA A 320 4.82 18.52 -33.60
N THR A 321 4.34 18.15 -34.79
CA THR A 321 3.68 16.88 -35.03
C THR A 321 4.61 15.72 -34.64
N PRO A 322 4.20 14.80 -33.74
CA PRO A 322 5.01 13.66 -33.36
C PRO A 322 5.40 12.83 -34.59
N SER A 323 6.62 12.28 -34.61
CA SER A 323 7.11 11.45 -35.72
C SER A 323 6.44 10.06 -35.82
N ASN A 324 5.38 9.82 -35.05
CA ASN A 324 4.63 8.57 -34.99
C ASN A 324 3.14 8.89 -35.11
N ASP A 325 2.43 8.12 -35.94
CA ASP A 325 0.99 8.21 -36.10
C ASP A 325 0.28 8.23 -34.76
N SER A 326 -0.70 9.11 -34.67
CA SER A 326 -1.48 9.26 -33.47
C SER A 326 -2.53 8.18 -33.38
N ASN A 327 -2.51 7.38 -32.30
CA ASN A 327 -3.67 6.56 -31.92
C ASN A 327 -4.82 7.43 -31.38
N ARG A 328 -4.84 8.72 -31.72
CA ARG A 328 -5.93 9.65 -31.42
C ARG A 328 -6.59 9.90 -32.76
N ASP A 329 -7.85 9.50 -32.89
CA ASP A 329 -8.63 9.82 -34.09
C ASP A 329 -8.82 11.34 -34.24
N ALA A 330 -9.39 11.74 -35.38
CA ALA A 330 -9.61 13.14 -35.71
C ALA A 330 -10.51 13.87 -34.69
N ASP A 331 -11.35 13.11 -33.97
CA ASP A 331 -12.31 13.62 -32.99
C ASP A 331 -11.76 13.59 -31.55
N GLY A 332 -10.57 13.03 -31.34
CA GLY A 332 -9.91 12.99 -30.03
C GLY A 332 -10.30 11.82 -29.13
N ASN A 333 -11.10 10.87 -29.60
CA ASN A 333 -11.86 9.91 -28.77
C ASN A 333 -11.15 8.58 -28.48
N GLN A 334 -10.03 8.28 -29.15
CA GLN A 334 -9.32 7.02 -28.93
C GLN A 334 -8.34 7.08 -27.75
N GLU A 335 -8.26 5.98 -27.00
CA GLU A 335 -7.32 5.81 -25.88
C GLU A 335 -5.86 5.98 -26.34
N VAL A 336 -5.17 6.95 -25.73
CA VAL A 336 -3.75 7.22 -25.98
C VAL A 336 -2.92 6.66 -24.83
N PHE A 337 -1.87 5.94 -25.20
CA PHE A 337 -0.99 5.24 -24.25
C PHE A 337 0.42 5.83 -24.23
N TRP A 338 1.00 5.84 -23.04
CA TRP A 338 2.33 6.38 -22.75
C TRP A 338 3.17 5.39 -21.94
N LEU A 339 4.46 5.69 -21.78
CA LEU A 339 5.34 5.03 -20.80
C LEU A 339 6.22 6.11 -20.17
N MET A 340 6.28 6.11 -18.84
CA MET A 340 6.98 7.13 -18.06
C MET A 340 7.95 6.45 -17.10
N LYS A 341 9.23 6.83 -17.15
CA LYS A 341 10.30 6.22 -16.36
C LYS A 341 10.56 7.00 -15.07
N ALA A 342 10.66 6.30 -13.96
CA ALA A 342 11.15 6.81 -12.69
C ALA A 342 12.13 5.81 -12.07
N GLU A 343 12.93 6.25 -11.10
CA GLU A 343 13.91 5.40 -10.42
C GLU A 343 13.40 5.06 -9.01
N PRO A 344 13.16 3.78 -8.67
CA PRO A 344 12.58 3.43 -7.37
C PRO A 344 13.60 3.36 -6.24
N LEU A 345 14.90 3.32 -6.56
CA LEU A 345 15.98 3.18 -5.57
C LEU A 345 16.62 4.54 -5.27
N PRO A 346 17.11 4.76 -4.03
CA PRO A 346 17.81 5.99 -3.67
C PRO A 346 18.93 6.33 -4.64
N ARG A 347 18.83 7.52 -5.24
CA ARG A 347 19.89 8.13 -6.05
C ARG A 347 19.92 9.61 -5.75
N PHE A 348 21.11 10.13 -5.50
CA PHE A 348 21.30 11.53 -5.15
C PHE A 348 21.73 12.33 -6.37
N GLU A 349 20.98 13.36 -6.71
CA GLU A 349 21.39 14.42 -7.65
C GLU A 349 21.51 15.72 -6.87
N ASN A 350 22.69 16.36 -6.93
CA ASN A 350 22.98 17.59 -6.19
C ASN A 350 22.64 17.51 -4.68
N GLY A 351 22.81 16.33 -4.08
CA GLY A 351 22.53 16.08 -2.65
C GLY A 351 21.06 15.78 -2.31
N ILE A 352 20.17 15.72 -3.31
CA ILE A 352 18.75 15.43 -3.12
C ILE A 352 18.44 14.03 -3.65
N ASN A 353 17.72 13.23 -2.85
CA ASN A 353 17.26 11.92 -3.27
C ASN A 353 16.12 12.07 -4.29
N VAL A 354 16.31 11.55 -5.51
CA VAL A 354 15.32 11.60 -6.60
C VAL A 354 14.54 10.29 -6.76
N ALA A 355 14.61 9.39 -5.78
CA ALA A 355 13.85 8.14 -5.81
C ALA A 355 12.34 8.40 -5.81
N PHE A 356 11.65 7.74 -6.75
CA PHE A 356 10.21 7.75 -6.87
C PHE A 356 9.74 6.45 -7.50
N SER A 357 9.11 5.61 -6.69
CA SER A 357 8.55 4.31 -7.06
C SER A 357 7.07 4.43 -7.42
N ILE A 358 6.49 3.33 -7.91
CA ILE A 358 5.05 3.30 -8.17
C ILE A 358 4.26 3.30 -6.86
N ASP A 359 4.86 2.82 -5.78
CA ASP A 359 4.25 2.83 -4.44
C ASP A 359 4.23 4.25 -3.88
N ASP A 360 5.24 5.07 -4.18
CA ASP A 360 5.23 6.50 -3.85
C ASP A 360 4.11 7.23 -4.62
N LEU A 361 3.95 6.95 -5.93
CA LEU A 361 2.83 7.48 -6.70
C LEU A 361 1.47 7.01 -6.16
N ALA A 362 1.37 5.76 -5.69
CA ALA A 362 0.15 5.23 -5.08
C ALA A 362 -0.17 5.88 -3.73
N ALA A 363 0.82 6.40 -3.03
CA ALA A 363 0.66 7.14 -1.78
C ALA A 363 0.26 8.62 -1.99
N CYS A 364 0.41 9.17 -3.20
CA CYS A 364 -0.01 10.54 -3.51
C CYS A 364 -1.53 10.70 -3.41
N THR A 365 -1.99 11.68 -2.61
CA THR A 365 -3.42 12.01 -2.45
C THR A 365 -3.90 13.10 -3.40
N GLU A 366 -2.98 13.78 -4.06
CA GLU A 366 -3.21 14.82 -5.07
C GLU A 366 -2.45 14.44 -6.34
N PRO A 367 -2.84 14.98 -7.52
CA PRO A 367 -2.11 14.73 -8.75
C PRO A 367 -0.61 15.03 -8.65
N GLU A 368 0.21 14.01 -8.83
CA GLU A 368 1.67 14.13 -8.74
C GLU A 368 2.22 14.80 -10.01
N PRO A 369 2.92 15.95 -9.89
CA PRO A 369 3.59 16.54 -11.03
C PRO A 369 4.72 15.62 -11.54
N TRP A 370 4.66 15.19 -12.79
CA TRP A 370 5.76 14.44 -13.41
C TRP A 370 6.92 15.37 -13.83
N GLY A 371 7.53 16.00 -12.84
CA GLY A 371 8.59 17.01 -12.98
C GLY A 371 9.95 16.42 -13.37
N GLY A 372 10.94 17.29 -13.52
CA GLY A 372 12.34 16.89 -13.73
C GLY A 372 12.69 16.42 -15.15
N VAL A 373 11.74 16.41 -16.09
CA VAL A 373 12.02 16.07 -17.49
C VAL A 373 12.80 17.19 -18.17
N ARG A 374 14.04 16.88 -18.61
CA ARG A 374 14.94 17.80 -19.32
C ARG A 374 15.34 17.34 -20.72
N ASN A 375 14.52 16.48 -21.33
CA ASN A 375 14.65 16.07 -22.73
C ASN A 375 13.56 16.74 -23.59
N PRO A 376 13.89 17.50 -24.66
CA PRO A 376 12.90 18.19 -25.48
C PRO A 376 11.85 17.29 -26.14
N GLN A 377 12.22 16.06 -26.54
CA GLN A 377 11.28 15.10 -27.11
C GLN A 377 10.32 14.56 -26.05
N ALA A 378 10.83 14.22 -24.85
CA ALA A 378 9.99 13.78 -23.74
C ALA A 378 9.03 14.88 -23.27
N ARG A 379 9.49 16.14 -23.23
CA ARG A 379 8.63 17.29 -22.99
C ARG A 379 7.53 17.42 -24.03
N ASN A 380 7.86 17.32 -25.32
CA ASN A 380 6.86 17.39 -26.39
C ASN A 380 5.81 16.27 -26.24
N ASN A 381 6.25 15.06 -25.86
CA ASN A 381 5.33 13.96 -25.54
C ASN A 381 4.39 14.32 -24.38
N MET A 382 4.91 14.91 -23.29
CA MET A 382 4.06 15.38 -22.19
C MET A 382 3.07 16.47 -22.59
N GLN A 383 3.46 17.41 -23.46
CA GLN A 383 2.54 18.44 -23.98
C GLN A 383 1.45 17.86 -24.90
N ALA A 384 1.69 16.69 -25.50
CA ALA A 384 0.72 15.98 -26.31
C ALA A 384 -0.26 15.12 -25.48
N MET A 385 0.02 14.89 -24.19
CA MET A 385 -0.88 14.18 -23.29
C MET A 385 -2.17 14.97 -23.05
N ARG A 386 -3.28 14.26 -22.87
CA ARG A 386 -4.57 14.82 -22.45
C ARG A 386 -5.06 14.14 -21.19
N LYS A 387 -5.97 14.81 -20.49
CA LYS A 387 -6.65 14.22 -19.33
C LYS A 387 -7.36 12.92 -19.74
N GLY A 388 -7.12 11.85 -18.99
CA GLY A 388 -7.65 10.52 -19.26
C GLY A 388 -6.69 9.57 -19.99
N ASP A 389 -5.62 10.09 -20.61
CA ASP A 389 -4.60 9.24 -21.23
C ASP A 389 -3.95 8.31 -20.18
N LEU A 390 -3.66 7.07 -20.56
CA LEU A 390 -3.03 6.08 -19.70
C LEU A 390 -1.53 5.97 -19.98
N GLY A 391 -0.74 5.60 -18.98
CA GLY A 391 0.68 5.39 -19.13
C GLY A 391 1.19 4.20 -18.33
N PHE A 392 2.21 3.51 -18.83
CA PHE A 392 2.96 2.56 -18.03
C PHE A 392 3.92 3.29 -17.09
N PHE A 393 3.91 2.93 -15.82
CA PHE A 393 4.95 3.32 -14.87
C PHE A 393 6.13 2.35 -15.03
N TYR A 394 7.29 2.86 -15.40
CA TYR A 394 8.48 2.07 -15.65
C TYR A 394 9.55 2.33 -14.59
N HIS A 395 9.96 1.29 -13.86
CA HIS A 395 11.10 1.34 -12.96
C HIS A 395 12.40 1.23 -13.75
N SER A 396 13.07 2.37 -13.90
CA SER A 396 14.42 2.46 -14.47
C SER A 396 15.48 2.32 -13.39
N ASN A 397 16.70 1.93 -13.78
CA ASN A 397 17.83 1.73 -12.86
C ASN A 397 17.51 0.79 -11.66
N ALA A 398 16.64 -0.20 -11.90
CA ALA A 398 16.19 -1.18 -10.92
C ALA A 398 16.62 -2.60 -11.31
N LYS A 399 16.51 -3.54 -10.37
CA LYS A 399 16.78 -4.97 -10.61
C LYS A 399 15.57 -5.81 -10.15
N PRO A 400 14.74 -6.32 -11.07
CA PRO A 400 14.74 -6.03 -12.51
C PRO A 400 14.21 -4.62 -12.84
N SER A 401 14.70 -4.01 -13.92
CA SER A 401 14.08 -2.81 -14.52
C SER A 401 12.96 -3.24 -15.44
N GLY A 402 11.82 -2.53 -15.44
CA GLY A 402 10.67 -2.92 -16.25
C GLY A 402 9.43 -2.10 -16.00
N VAL A 403 8.34 -2.48 -16.68
CA VAL A 403 7.02 -1.92 -16.41
C VAL A 403 6.46 -2.57 -15.16
N VAL A 404 6.01 -1.75 -14.22
CA VAL A 404 5.53 -2.20 -12.90
C VAL A 404 4.06 -1.88 -12.64
N GLY A 405 3.41 -1.15 -13.55
CA GLY A 405 2.00 -0.81 -13.43
C GLY A 405 1.56 0.31 -14.36
N ILE A 406 0.41 0.89 -14.06
CA ILE A 406 -0.29 1.88 -14.85
C ILE A 406 -0.51 3.15 -14.03
N LEU A 407 -0.36 4.29 -14.69
CA LEU A 407 -0.75 5.62 -14.25
C LEU A 407 -1.75 6.25 -15.23
N ARG A 408 -2.39 7.34 -14.82
CA ARG A 408 -3.29 8.14 -15.66
C ARG A 408 -2.89 9.61 -15.60
N VAL A 409 -2.97 10.28 -16.75
CA VAL A 409 -2.83 11.75 -16.83
C VAL A 409 -4.14 12.39 -16.35
N VAL A 410 -4.07 13.19 -15.30
CA VAL A 410 -5.24 13.89 -14.72
C VAL A 410 -5.16 15.41 -14.81
N GLN A 411 -3.96 15.94 -15.06
CA GLN A 411 -3.74 17.34 -15.40
C GLN A 411 -2.88 17.42 -16.65
N GLU A 412 -3.31 18.22 -17.62
CA GLU A 412 -2.54 18.49 -18.83
C GLU A 412 -1.27 19.29 -18.52
N ALA A 413 -0.39 19.39 -19.52
CA ALA A 413 0.93 19.98 -19.35
C ALA A 413 0.86 21.41 -18.81
N LYS A 414 1.46 21.62 -17.64
CA LYS A 414 1.71 22.93 -17.02
C LYS A 414 3.20 23.17 -16.94
N VAL A 415 3.59 24.41 -16.65
CA VAL A 415 5.00 24.78 -16.47
C VAL A 415 5.61 23.95 -15.34
N ASP A 416 6.80 23.40 -15.57
CA ASP A 416 7.55 22.68 -14.53
C ASP A 416 8.31 23.70 -13.67
N GLU A 417 7.79 23.97 -12.47
CA GLU A 417 8.33 24.97 -11.54
C GLU A 417 9.74 24.61 -11.03
N THR A 418 10.09 23.32 -11.02
CA THR A 418 11.43 22.84 -10.61
C THR A 418 12.55 23.39 -11.50
N ALA A 419 12.23 23.77 -12.74
CA ALA A 419 13.21 24.33 -13.66
C ALA A 419 13.74 25.72 -13.23
N PHE A 420 13.06 26.42 -12.33
CA PHE A 420 13.42 27.76 -11.88
C PHE A 420 13.99 27.81 -10.46
N ASP A 421 13.97 26.69 -9.72
CA ASP A 421 14.53 26.63 -8.38
C ASP A 421 16.00 26.21 -8.43
N SER A 422 16.91 27.13 -8.10
CA SER A 422 18.36 26.88 -8.07
C SER A 422 18.81 25.77 -7.12
N LYS A 423 17.95 25.36 -6.18
CA LYS A 423 18.22 24.27 -5.23
C LYS A 423 17.70 22.92 -5.70
N ASP A 424 16.84 22.90 -6.71
CA ASP A 424 16.29 21.66 -7.26
C ASP A 424 17.32 20.97 -8.16
N PRO A 425 17.41 19.62 -8.16
CA PRO A 425 18.37 18.89 -8.99
C PRO A 425 18.21 19.17 -10.49
N TYR A 426 17.00 19.51 -10.90
CA TYR A 426 16.62 19.73 -12.28
C TYR A 426 16.54 21.21 -12.64
N PHE A 427 17.16 22.11 -11.88
CA PHE A 427 17.28 23.53 -12.24
C PHE A 427 17.84 23.73 -13.67
N ASP A 428 17.20 24.58 -14.47
CA ASP A 428 17.74 25.01 -15.77
C ASP A 428 17.93 26.54 -15.78
N PRO A 429 19.17 27.05 -15.63
CA PRO A 429 19.43 28.49 -15.62
C PRO A 429 19.10 29.18 -16.96
N LYS A 430 18.83 28.40 -18.02
CA LYS A 430 18.44 28.91 -19.33
C LYS A 430 16.92 28.86 -19.53
N SER A 431 16.13 28.38 -18.57
CA SER A 431 14.67 28.42 -18.62
C SER A 431 14.18 29.76 -18.06
N ASP A 432 13.33 30.45 -18.83
CA ASP A 432 12.79 31.76 -18.45
C ASP A 432 11.29 31.63 -18.13
N ARG A 433 10.78 32.33 -17.10
CA ARG A 433 9.37 32.22 -16.69
C ARG A 433 8.40 32.82 -17.72
N ALA A 434 8.82 33.82 -18.49
CA ALA A 434 8.01 34.36 -19.58
C ALA A 434 8.02 33.46 -20.83
N LYS A 435 9.06 32.62 -20.97
CA LYS A 435 9.14 31.58 -22.01
C LYS A 435 9.65 30.24 -21.46
N PRO A 436 8.82 29.51 -20.70
CA PRO A 436 9.24 28.27 -20.05
C PRO A 436 9.70 27.23 -21.05
N LYS A 437 10.84 26.58 -20.76
CA LYS A 437 11.34 25.48 -21.59
C LYS A 437 10.74 24.14 -21.24
N TRP A 438 10.32 23.97 -19.99
CA TRP A 438 9.98 22.68 -19.40
C TRP A 438 8.55 22.69 -18.86
N TYR A 439 7.88 21.57 -19.07
CA TYR A 439 6.49 21.36 -18.71
C TYR A 439 6.38 19.98 -18.08
N CYS A 440 5.39 19.78 -17.22
CA CYS A 440 5.05 18.50 -16.64
C CYS A 440 3.53 18.31 -16.66
N VAL A 441 3.09 17.06 -16.72
CA VAL A 441 1.69 16.70 -16.48
C VAL A 441 1.47 16.35 -15.01
N GLY A 442 0.22 16.37 -14.56
CA GLY A 442 -0.16 15.75 -13.29
C GLY A 442 -0.67 14.34 -13.53
N VAL A 443 -0.12 13.36 -12.83
CA VAL A 443 -0.49 11.95 -12.95
C VAL A 443 -1.05 11.40 -11.64
N GLU A 444 -1.84 10.34 -11.75
CA GLU A 444 -2.30 9.56 -10.62
C GLU A 444 -2.00 8.07 -10.85
N PHE A 445 -1.87 7.33 -9.76
CA PHE A 445 -1.78 5.88 -9.79
C PHE A 445 -3.08 5.25 -10.32
N VAL A 446 -2.98 4.19 -11.12
CA VAL A 446 -4.13 3.39 -11.58
C VAL A 446 -4.04 1.96 -11.07
N SER A 447 -2.92 1.28 -11.33
CA SER A 447 -2.73 -0.10 -10.88
C SER A 447 -1.25 -0.46 -10.83
N LYS A 448 -0.91 -1.45 -10.01
CA LYS A 448 0.41 -2.09 -9.97
C LYS A 448 0.28 -3.50 -10.55
N PHE A 449 1.26 -3.94 -11.31
CA PHE A 449 1.33 -5.32 -11.78
C PHE A 449 1.83 -6.23 -10.66
N VAL A 450 1.34 -7.47 -10.64
CA VAL A 450 1.83 -8.51 -9.72
C VAL A 450 3.33 -8.72 -9.92
N ASP A 451 3.72 -8.87 -11.18
CA ASP A 451 5.13 -9.02 -11.58
C ASP A 451 5.60 -7.88 -12.46
N VAL A 452 6.91 -7.61 -12.35
CA VAL A 452 7.59 -6.71 -13.27
C VAL A 452 7.63 -7.34 -14.67
N VAL A 453 7.09 -6.64 -15.65
CA VAL A 453 7.36 -6.93 -17.07
C VAL A 453 8.75 -6.37 -17.38
N ASP A 454 9.76 -7.20 -17.09
CA ASP A 454 11.16 -6.80 -17.12
C ASP A 454 11.65 -6.48 -18.54
N LEU A 455 12.64 -5.59 -18.61
CA LEU A 455 13.22 -5.12 -19.87
C LEU A 455 13.76 -6.26 -20.72
N LYS A 456 14.24 -7.34 -20.12
CA LYS A 456 14.72 -8.51 -20.86
C LYS A 456 13.58 -9.14 -21.64
N SER A 457 12.47 -9.44 -20.97
CA SER A 457 11.25 -10.00 -21.56
C SER A 457 10.67 -9.09 -22.66
N ILE A 458 10.68 -7.77 -22.45
CA ILE A 458 10.26 -6.79 -23.46
C ILE A 458 11.18 -6.84 -24.69
N LYS A 459 12.52 -6.91 -24.49
CA LYS A 459 13.49 -7.03 -25.58
C LYS A 459 13.38 -8.36 -26.32
N ASP A 460 13.17 -9.46 -25.60
CA ASP A 460 12.99 -10.79 -26.17
C ASP A 460 11.74 -10.81 -27.07
N ASN A 461 10.65 -10.17 -26.64
CA ASN A 461 9.45 -9.98 -27.48
C ASN A 461 9.66 -8.97 -28.62
N ALA A 462 10.63 -8.06 -28.52
CA ALA A 462 10.98 -7.12 -29.59
C ALA A 462 11.86 -7.75 -30.70
N ALA A 463 12.43 -8.94 -30.48
CA ALA A 463 13.25 -9.62 -31.48
C ALA A 463 12.45 -9.91 -32.77
N SER A 464 13.14 -9.81 -33.91
CA SER A 464 12.65 -9.66 -35.29
C SER A 464 11.35 -10.41 -35.63
N SER A 465 10.21 -9.75 -35.37
CA SER A 465 8.81 -9.99 -35.80
C SER A 465 7.77 -9.81 -34.67
N GLY A 466 8.21 -9.55 -33.43
CA GLY A 466 7.27 -9.37 -32.33
C GLY A 466 6.62 -7.98 -32.26
N LYS A 467 5.54 -7.89 -31.48
CA LYS A 467 4.63 -6.73 -31.40
C LYS A 467 5.28 -5.48 -30.78
N LEU A 468 6.49 -5.61 -30.22
CA LEU A 468 7.21 -4.55 -29.51
C LEU A 468 8.45 -3.99 -30.24
N LYS A 469 8.74 -4.46 -31.47
CA LYS A 469 9.96 -4.08 -32.21
C LYS A 469 10.13 -2.56 -32.41
N ASP A 470 9.01 -1.85 -32.62
CA ASP A 470 8.99 -0.41 -32.92
C ASP A 470 8.73 0.45 -31.67
N MET A 471 8.60 -0.18 -30.49
CA MET A 471 8.29 0.51 -29.24
C MET A 471 9.40 1.50 -28.90
N GLN A 472 9.04 2.74 -28.56
CA GLN A 472 10.03 3.80 -28.28
C GLN A 472 10.95 3.46 -27.09
N LEU A 473 10.50 2.62 -26.16
CA LEU A 473 11.35 2.07 -25.10
C LEU A 473 12.56 1.30 -25.66
N ILE A 474 12.39 0.61 -26.79
CA ILE A 474 13.40 -0.20 -27.47
C ILE A 474 14.22 0.64 -28.45
N THR A 475 13.56 1.42 -29.31
CA THR A 475 14.23 2.22 -30.35
C THR A 475 14.92 3.47 -29.81
N ASN A 476 14.49 3.98 -28.65
CA ASN A 476 15.09 5.14 -27.98
C ASN A 476 15.17 4.94 -26.45
N GLY A 477 16.07 4.06 -26.01
CA GLY A 477 16.20 3.69 -24.59
C GLY A 477 16.51 4.84 -23.62
N ARG A 478 17.05 5.97 -24.10
CA ARG A 478 17.35 7.16 -23.29
C ARG A 478 16.14 8.10 -23.10
N LEU A 479 15.04 7.88 -23.82
CA LEU A 479 13.83 8.68 -23.69
C LEU A 479 13.07 8.28 -22.42
N SER A 480 12.76 9.25 -21.55
CA SER A 480 12.09 9.00 -20.25
C SER A 480 10.56 9.00 -20.33
N VAL A 481 10.00 9.69 -21.33
CA VAL A 481 8.57 9.72 -21.62
C VAL A 481 8.38 9.29 -23.05
N CYS A 482 7.82 8.10 -23.24
CA CYS A 482 7.63 7.45 -24.53
C CYS A 482 6.15 7.39 -24.88
N ARG A 483 5.84 7.45 -26.16
CA ARG A 483 4.54 7.06 -26.70
C ARG A 483 4.48 5.54 -26.82
N VAL A 484 3.31 4.95 -26.57
CA VAL A 484 3.05 3.52 -26.69
C VAL A 484 1.90 3.30 -27.67
N ARG A 485 2.09 2.42 -28.65
CA ARG A 485 1.03 2.05 -29.61
C ARG A 485 0.02 1.12 -28.95
N LYS A 486 -1.19 1.00 -29.51
CA LYS A 486 -2.27 0.19 -28.91
C LYS A 486 -1.88 -1.29 -28.87
N GLU A 487 -1.20 -1.76 -29.91
CA GLU A 487 -0.69 -3.12 -30.03
C GLU A 487 0.42 -3.40 -29.03
N GLU A 488 1.29 -2.41 -28.79
CA GLU A 488 2.36 -2.47 -27.80
C GLU A 488 1.79 -2.49 -26.38
N TRP A 489 0.82 -1.62 -26.10
CA TRP A 489 0.08 -1.60 -24.84
C TRP A 489 -0.54 -2.95 -24.53
N LYS A 490 -1.32 -3.48 -25.49
CA LYS A 490 -1.97 -4.78 -25.36
C LYS A 490 -0.94 -5.88 -25.11
N CYS A 491 0.19 -5.87 -25.82
CA CYS A 491 1.24 -6.86 -25.64
C CYS A 491 1.85 -6.83 -24.24
N ILE A 492 2.17 -5.65 -23.69
CA ILE A 492 2.70 -5.52 -22.33
C ILE A 492 1.67 -5.97 -21.29
N ILE A 493 0.39 -5.64 -21.47
CA ILE A 493 -0.70 -6.11 -20.60
C ILE A 493 -0.80 -7.64 -20.63
N ASP A 494 -0.82 -8.25 -21.82
CA ASP A 494 -0.89 -9.72 -21.99
C ASP A 494 0.34 -10.42 -21.36
N MET A 495 1.52 -9.80 -21.44
CA MET A 495 2.74 -10.28 -20.77
C MET A 495 2.63 -10.22 -19.25
N SER A 496 2.04 -9.15 -18.70
CA SER A 496 1.82 -9.02 -17.26
C SER A 496 0.84 -10.09 -16.72
N ALA A 497 -0.18 -10.46 -17.50
CA ALA A 497 -1.17 -11.47 -17.13
C ALA A 497 -0.65 -12.92 -17.28
N SER A 498 0.21 -13.18 -18.27
CA SER A 498 0.72 -14.52 -18.55
C SER A 498 1.76 -14.98 -17.52
N LYS A 499 2.60 -14.06 -17.00
CA LYS A 499 3.51 -14.34 -15.87
C LYS A 499 2.74 -14.81 -14.63
N ALA A 500 1.64 -14.13 -14.30
CA ALA A 500 0.77 -14.50 -13.19
C ALA A 500 0.14 -15.91 -13.31
N LYS A 501 -0.01 -16.44 -14.54
CA LYS A 501 -0.61 -17.77 -14.77
C LYS A 501 0.41 -18.91 -14.73
N THR A 502 1.63 -18.69 -15.25
CA THR A 502 2.67 -19.71 -15.27
C THR A 502 3.13 -20.12 -13.87
N GLU A 503 3.10 -19.20 -12.90
CA GLU A 503 3.42 -19.50 -11.50
C GLU A 503 2.30 -20.29 -10.79
N ALA A 504 1.03 -19.95 -11.04
CA ALA A 504 -0.11 -20.69 -10.51
C ALA A 504 -0.15 -22.15 -11.00
N ASP A 505 0.23 -22.39 -12.27
CA ASP A 505 0.28 -23.74 -12.84
C ASP A 505 1.50 -24.53 -12.32
N ALA A 506 2.64 -23.86 -12.05
CA ALA A 506 3.85 -24.48 -11.50
C ALA A 506 3.71 -24.88 -10.01
N GLU A 507 2.96 -24.10 -9.20
CA GLU A 507 2.64 -24.47 -7.81
C GLU A 507 1.64 -25.63 -7.70
N THR A 508 0.86 -25.89 -8.75
CA THR A 508 -0.13 -26.98 -8.76
C THR A 508 0.48 -28.33 -9.18
N THR A 509 1.72 -28.34 -9.70
CA THR A 509 2.40 -29.56 -10.20
C THR A 509 3.58 -30.02 -9.36
N SER A 510 3.84 -29.41 -8.19
CA SER A 510 5.02 -29.71 -7.37
C SER A 510 4.74 -30.35 -6.02
#